data_AF-A0A938SHW0-F1
#
_entry.id   AF-A0A938SHW0-F1
#
_cell.length_a   1.000
_cell.length_b   1.000
_cell.length_c   1.000
_cell.angle_alpha   90.00
_cell.angle_beta   90.00
_cell.angle_gamma   90.00
#
_symmetry.space_group_name_H-M   'P 1'
#
loop_
_entity.id
_entity.type
_entity.pdbx_description
1 polymer ?
#
loop_
_entity_poly.entity_id
_entity_poly.type
_entity_poly.pdbx_seq_one_letter_code
_entity_poly.pdbx_strand_id
1 'polypeptide(L)'
;QGWMEHAHLYLWDEPFGDPEVYRMIVWLAGLAKRFDPKLKTHVAAPCGPELLGKVDIFSSGYSTPEAHAQARQRGAEIWMTGVSAFMVDLPGIDQRMCYGFESIQRGFTGACCWGLAVWGTMKREKKQWESADPWNRPQRANRNCFVLYPGNTEHSRSEKVVPSLSLELTRDGIEDYEYVTMLEAKANRFHEQGHAADAQKARSLLERCRAFYVAPKGLRTDFRAVDALSALRAEVAAVLED
;
A
#
# COMPACT_ATOMS: atom_id res chain seq x y z
N GLN A 1 -23.61 9.64 14.26
CA GLN A 1 -22.93 8.35 13.98
C GLN A 1 -21.46 8.53 14.34
N GLY A 2 -20.87 7.66 15.17
CA GLY A 2 -19.49 7.78 15.69
C GLY A 2 -18.38 7.41 14.71
N TRP A 3 -18.51 7.77 13.43
CA TRP A 3 -17.60 7.32 12.36
C TRP A 3 -16.44 8.29 12.12
N MET A 4 -16.46 9.44 12.79
CA MET A 4 -15.51 10.54 12.56
C MET A 4 -14.06 10.11 12.77
N GLU A 5 -13.80 9.17 13.68
CA GLU A 5 -12.45 8.65 13.96
C GLU A 5 -11.89 7.78 12.82
N HIS A 6 -12.73 7.27 11.93
CA HIS A 6 -12.35 6.48 10.76
C HIS A 6 -12.38 7.27 9.46
N ALA A 7 -12.89 8.50 9.49
CA ALA A 7 -13.01 9.35 8.32
C ALA A 7 -11.72 10.14 8.06
N HIS A 8 -11.44 10.36 6.78
CA HIS A 8 -10.46 11.33 6.33
C HIS A 8 -11.03 12.11 5.14
N LEU A 9 -10.59 13.35 4.98
CA LEU A 9 -10.96 14.20 3.87
C LEU A 9 -9.89 14.12 2.77
N TYR A 10 -10.22 13.48 1.65
CA TYR A 10 -9.38 13.49 0.46
C TYR A 10 -9.47 14.87 -0.22
N LEU A 11 -8.38 15.62 -0.15
CA LEU A 11 -8.34 17.02 -0.56
C LEU A 11 -8.10 17.19 -2.05
N TRP A 12 -7.15 16.43 -2.61
CA TRP A 12 -6.72 16.62 -3.99
C TRP A 12 -6.02 15.39 -4.54
N ASP A 13 -6.18 15.21 -5.85
CA ASP A 13 -5.53 14.18 -6.65
C ASP A 13 -4.47 14.82 -7.55
N GLU A 14 -3.21 14.49 -7.32
CA GLU A 14 -2.04 14.86 -8.14
C GLU A 14 -2.00 16.34 -8.56
N PRO A 15 -1.54 17.27 -7.70
CA PRO A 15 -1.47 18.70 -8.03
C PRO A 15 -0.42 19.06 -9.10
N PHE A 16 0.37 18.09 -9.59
CA PHE A 16 1.38 18.24 -10.65
C PHE A 16 2.34 19.44 -10.52
N GLY A 17 2.63 19.89 -9.30
CA GLY A 17 3.55 21.00 -9.09
C GLY A 17 2.92 22.40 -9.14
N ASP A 18 1.60 22.52 -9.32
CA ASP A 18 0.92 23.83 -9.42
C ASP A 18 0.90 24.56 -8.05
N PRO A 19 1.58 25.72 -7.91
CA PRO A 19 1.62 26.47 -6.66
C PRO A 19 0.25 26.94 -6.18
N GLU A 20 -0.67 27.29 -7.08
CA GLU A 20 -2.02 27.73 -6.71
C GLU A 20 -2.81 26.60 -6.09
N VAL A 21 -2.68 25.40 -6.66
CA VAL A 21 -3.31 24.20 -6.15
C VAL A 21 -2.76 23.85 -4.77
N TYR A 22 -1.45 23.94 -4.55
CA TYR A 22 -0.89 23.74 -3.21
C TYR A 22 -1.42 24.76 -2.19
N ARG A 23 -1.56 26.04 -2.56
CA ARG A 23 -2.18 27.04 -1.68
C ARG A 23 -3.63 26.68 -1.34
N MET A 24 -4.38 26.18 -2.32
CA MET A 24 -5.75 25.70 -2.11
C MET A 24 -5.79 24.51 -1.16
N ILE A 25 -4.91 23.51 -1.34
CA ILE A 25 -4.81 22.35 -0.46
C ILE A 25 -4.54 22.78 0.99
N VAL A 26 -3.58 23.68 1.22
CA VAL A 26 -3.27 24.20 2.56
C VAL A 26 -4.46 24.94 3.17
N TRP A 27 -5.16 25.74 2.37
CA TRP A 27 -6.37 26.45 2.83
C TRP A 27 -7.49 25.48 3.21
N LEU A 28 -7.76 24.47 2.38
CA LEU A 28 -8.76 23.43 2.64
C LEU A 28 -8.41 22.60 3.88
N ALA A 29 -7.15 22.19 4.02
CA ALA A 29 -6.68 21.48 5.21
C ALA A 29 -6.87 22.33 6.47
N GLY A 30 -6.49 23.61 6.42
CA GLY A 30 -6.70 24.55 7.52
C GLY A 30 -8.19 24.76 7.85
N LEU A 31 -9.08 24.76 6.86
CA LEU A 31 -10.53 24.83 7.07
C LEU A 31 -11.05 23.57 7.77
N ALA A 32 -10.64 22.38 7.33
CA ALA A 32 -10.99 21.12 7.96
C ALA A 32 -10.59 21.10 9.44
N LYS A 33 -9.35 21.50 9.75
CA LYS A 33 -8.83 21.54 11.12
C LYS A 33 -9.51 22.57 12.03
N ARG A 34 -10.07 23.66 11.48
CA ARG A 34 -10.90 24.61 12.26
C ARG A 34 -12.24 24.02 12.67
N PHE A 35 -12.79 23.12 11.85
CA PHE A 35 -14.06 22.46 12.16
C PHE A 35 -13.85 21.30 13.13
N ASP A 36 -12.86 20.44 12.87
CA ASP A 36 -12.46 19.38 13.78
C ASP A 36 -10.94 19.12 13.65
N PRO A 37 -10.14 19.43 14.68
CA PRO A 37 -8.70 19.17 14.68
C PRO A 37 -8.32 17.70 14.47
N LYS A 38 -9.21 16.77 14.84
CA LYS A 38 -8.98 15.32 14.72
C LYS A 38 -9.30 14.77 13.32
N LEU A 39 -10.04 15.52 12.48
CA LEU A 39 -10.33 15.08 11.12
C LEU A 39 -9.05 14.99 10.30
N LYS A 40 -8.67 13.79 9.88
CA LYS A 40 -7.48 13.60 9.03
C LYS A 40 -7.73 14.13 7.63
N THR A 41 -6.70 14.70 7.04
CA THR A 41 -6.67 15.21 5.68
C THR A 41 -5.70 14.38 4.84
N HIS A 42 -6.08 14.06 3.61
CA HIS A 42 -5.35 13.18 2.73
C HIS A 42 -5.15 13.82 1.36
N VAL A 43 -3.95 13.68 0.80
CA VAL A 43 -3.61 14.14 -0.55
C VAL A 43 -2.83 13.07 -1.32
N ALA A 44 -3.07 12.96 -2.63
CA ALA A 44 -2.15 12.29 -3.55
C ALA A 44 -1.16 13.31 -4.12
N ALA A 45 -0.10 13.59 -3.36
CA ALA A 45 0.94 14.54 -3.75
C ALA A 45 2.27 14.16 -3.09
N PRO A 46 3.42 14.61 -3.64
CA PRO A 46 4.70 14.46 -2.96
C PRO A 46 4.70 15.11 -1.57
N CYS A 47 5.54 14.59 -0.67
CA CYS A 47 5.79 15.12 0.68
C CYS A 47 6.69 16.37 0.60
N GLY A 48 6.29 17.36 -0.18
CA GLY A 48 7.04 18.59 -0.42
C GLY A 48 6.90 19.61 0.72
N PRO A 49 7.86 20.54 0.84
CA PRO A 49 7.87 21.58 1.89
C PRO A 49 6.58 22.41 1.95
N GLU A 50 5.85 22.52 0.83
CA GLU A 50 4.57 23.21 0.71
C GLU A 50 3.47 22.59 1.59
N LEU A 51 3.51 21.27 1.78
CA LEU A 51 2.48 20.50 2.47
C LEU A 51 2.94 19.89 3.81
N LEU A 52 4.24 19.85 4.08
CA LEU A 52 4.78 19.24 5.30
C LEU A 52 4.21 19.87 6.57
N GLY A 53 3.56 19.07 7.41
CA GLY A 53 2.91 19.51 8.66
C GLY A 53 1.60 20.28 8.44
N LYS A 54 1.07 20.30 7.21
CA LYS A 54 -0.25 20.87 6.87
C LYS A 54 -1.28 19.81 6.53
N VAL A 55 -0.84 18.62 6.13
CA VAL A 55 -1.67 17.47 5.76
C VAL A 55 -1.29 16.26 6.61
N ASP A 56 -2.25 15.40 6.94
CA ASP A 56 -2.05 14.25 7.82
C ASP A 56 -1.64 12.98 7.08
N ILE A 57 -2.13 12.76 5.85
CA ILE A 57 -1.92 11.55 5.06
C ILE A 57 -1.43 11.91 3.65
N PHE A 58 -0.37 11.26 3.20
CA PHE A 58 0.15 11.38 1.83
C PHE A 58 0.10 10.02 1.13
N SER A 59 -0.69 9.88 0.06
CA SER A 59 -0.53 8.75 -0.86
C SER A 59 0.52 9.12 -1.92
N SER A 60 1.78 8.76 -1.65
CA SER A 60 2.93 9.27 -2.38
C SER A 60 3.99 8.20 -2.63
N GLY A 61 3.81 7.39 -3.68
CA GLY A 61 4.82 6.46 -4.16
C GLY A 61 6.08 7.13 -4.74
N TYR A 62 6.04 8.44 -5.02
CA TYR A 62 7.07 9.15 -5.79
C TYR A 62 7.94 10.12 -4.97
N SER A 63 7.73 10.20 -3.65
CA SER A 63 8.60 11.00 -2.78
C SER A 63 9.88 10.27 -2.43
N THR A 64 10.94 11.04 -2.18
CA THR A 64 12.22 10.54 -1.68
C THR A 64 12.09 10.02 -0.24
N PRO A 65 12.91 9.03 0.19
CA PRO A 65 12.93 8.56 1.58
C PRO A 65 13.13 9.67 2.61
N GLU A 66 13.93 10.69 2.31
CA GLU A 66 14.20 11.83 3.18
C GLU A 66 12.92 12.64 3.44
N ALA A 67 12.14 12.89 2.39
CA ALA A 67 10.87 13.59 2.47
C ALA A 67 9.83 12.79 3.28
N HIS A 68 9.79 11.46 3.11
CA HIS A 68 8.96 10.58 3.95
C HIS A 68 9.37 10.65 5.42
N ALA A 69 10.67 10.60 5.71
CA ALA A 69 11.18 10.70 7.08
C ALA A 69 10.80 12.05 7.74
N GLN A 70 10.94 13.16 7.01
CA GLN A 70 10.55 14.49 7.49
C GLN A 70 9.04 14.60 7.75
N ALA A 71 8.22 14.06 6.85
CA ALA A 71 6.77 14.03 7.02
C ALA A 71 6.36 13.20 8.25
N ARG A 72 6.96 12.01 8.42
CA ARG A 72 6.71 11.15 9.58
C ARG A 72 7.14 11.76 10.91
N GLN A 73 8.27 12.48 10.95
CA GLN A 73 8.69 13.23 12.15
C GLN A 73 7.65 14.27 12.58
N ARG A 74 6.81 14.73 11.65
CA ARG A 74 5.69 15.64 11.92
C ARG A 74 4.35 14.93 12.16
N GLY A 75 4.37 13.60 12.30
CA GLY A 75 3.20 12.78 12.57
C GLY A 75 2.35 12.42 11.35
N ALA A 76 2.85 12.66 10.13
CA ALA A 76 2.11 12.28 8.93
C ALA A 76 2.17 10.76 8.67
N GLU A 77 1.08 10.23 8.13
CA GLU A 77 1.01 8.89 7.55
C GLU A 77 1.37 8.94 6.07
N ILE A 78 2.16 7.96 5.62
CA ILE A 78 2.57 7.87 4.22
C ILE A 78 2.04 6.56 3.66
N TRP A 79 1.20 6.64 2.64
CA TRP A 79 0.59 5.47 2.01
C TRP A 79 1.27 5.15 0.67
N MET A 80 1.62 3.88 0.48
CA MET A 80 2.19 3.36 -0.77
C MET A 80 1.09 3.35 -1.84
N THR A 81 1.34 3.94 -3.00
CA THR A 81 0.41 3.87 -4.15
C THR A 81 0.68 2.59 -4.94
N GLY A 82 -0.17 1.58 -4.82
CA GLY A 82 0.10 0.23 -5.35
C GLY A 82 -0.24 0.06 -6.83
N VAL A 83 0.20 0.98 -7.67
CA VAL A 83 0.07 0.82 -9.13
C VAL A 83 0.72 -0.49 -9.59
N SER A 84 1.89 -0.85 -9.05
CA SER A 84 2.57 -2.12 -9.33
C SER A 84 1.92 -3.33 -8.65
N ALA A 85 1.25 -3.17 -7.51
CA ALA A 85 0.63 -4.28 -6.77
C ALA A 85 -0.43 -5.03 -7.61
N PHE A 86 -1.01 -4.35 -8.60
CA PHE A 86 -2.14 -4.86 -9.37
C PHE A 86 -1.90 -4.91 -10.88
N MET A 87 -0.67 -4.73 -11.34
CA MET A 87 -0.33 -4.91 -12.76
C MET A 87 -0.31 -6.41 -13.09
N VAL A 88 -1.21 -6.82 -13.98
CA VAL A 88 -1.35 -8.21 -14.44
C VAL A 88 -0.12 -8.75 -15.18
N ASP A 89 0.69 -7.86 -15.76
CA ASP A 89 1.88 -8.21 -16.53
C ASP A 89 3.16 -8.31 -15.65
N LEU A 90 3.06 -8.03 -14.34
CA LEU A 90 4.18 -8.17 -13.42
C LEU A 90 4.25 -9.58 -12.82
N PRO A 91 5.46 -10.11 -12.55
CA PRO A 91 5.65 -11.31 -11.74
C PRO A 91 4.87 -11.26 -10.43
N GLY A 92 4.31 -12.40 -10.01
CA GLY A 92 3.50 -12.47 -8.78
C GLY A 92 4.25 -12.03 -7.52
N ILE A 93 5.58 -12.24 -7.49
CA ILE A 93 6.44 -11.76 -6.41
C ILE A 93 6.40 -10.22 -6.30
N ASP A 94 6.39 -9.47 -7.40
CA ASP A 94 6.30 -8.00 -7.35
C ASP A 94 4.99 -7.51 -6.70
N GLN A 95 3.90 -8.23 -6.93
CA GLN A 95 2.58 -7.92 -6.37
C GLN A 95 2.58 -8.10 -4.84
N ARG A 96 3.18 -9.19 -4.35
CA ARG A 96 3.33 -9.45 -2.91
C ARG A 96 4.30 -8.49 -2.22
N MET A 97 5.39 -8.11 -2.89
CA MET A 97 6.41 -7.24 -2.30
C MET A 97 5.95 -5.79 -2.08
N CYS A 98 5.09 -5.26 -2.96
CA CYS A 98 4.73 -3.84 -3.01
C CYS A 98 4.15 -3.31 -1.69
N TYR A 99 3.10 -3.94 -1.14
CA TYR A 99 2.52 -3.57 0.15
C TYR A 99 3.11 -4.32 1.35
N GLY A 100 3.98 -5.30 1.10
CA GLY A 100 4.74 -6.00 2.13
C GLY A 100 6.08 -5.34 2.41
N PHE A 101 7.15 -6.09 2.16
CA PHE A 101 8.52 -5.71 2.51
C PHE A 101 9.00 -4.37 1.91
N GLU A 102 8.58 -4.00 0.69
CA GLU A 102 8.95 -2.68 0.12
C GLU A 102 8.30 -1.54 0.90
N SER A 103 7.07 -1.75 1.39
CA SER A 103 6.37 -0.76 2.21
C SER A 103 7.08 -0.56 3.55
N ILE A 104 7.52 -1.65 4.20
CA ILE A 104 8.31 -1.59 5.43
C ILE A 104 9.63 -0.85 5.18
N GLN A 105 10.37 -1.26 4.14
CA GLN A 105 11.68 -0.68 3.81
C GLN A 105 11.61 0.84 3.65
N ARG A 106 10.59 1.31 2.93
CA ARG A 106 10.42 2.71 2.58
C ARG A 106 9.64 3.48 3.66
N GLY A 107 9.26 2.80 4.74
CA GLY A 107 8.61 3.39 5.89
C GLY A 107 7.18 3.87 5.62
N PHE A 108 6.49 3.25 4.67
CA PHE A 108 5.06 3.46 4.46
C PHE A 108 4.25 2.87 5.61
N THR A 109 3.15 3.53 5.97
CA THR A 109 2.26 3.17 7.08
C THR A 109 0.86 2.78 6.60
N GLY A 110 0.63 2.78 5.29
CA GLY A 110 -0.63 2.39 4.67
C GLY A 110 -0.49 2.12 3.18
N ALA A 111 -1.60 1.73 2.56
CA ALA A 111 -1.68 1.35 1.17
C ALA A 111 -2.83 2.10 0.49
N CYS A 112 -2.63 2.50 -0.76
CA CYS A 112 -3.63 3.22 -1.54
C CYS A 112 -3.67 2.68 -2.97
N CYS A 113 -4.86 2.28 -3.41
CA CYS A 113 -5.15 1.97 -4.80
C CYS A 113 -6.28 2.86 -5.28
N TRP A 114 -6.10 3.51 -6.43
CA TRP A 114 -7.08 4.42 -6.99
C TRP A 114 -8.29 3.68 -7.62
N GLY A 115 -8.18 2.37 -7.86
CA GLY A 115 -9.28 1.59 -8.44
C GLY A 115 -9.09 0.08 -8.35
N LEU A 116 -10.12 -0.62 -7.84
CA LEU A 116 -10.12 -2.08 -7.69
C LEU A 116 -10.95 -2.81 -8.76
N ALA A 117 -11.96 -2.14 -9.33
CA ALA A 117 -12.91 -2.73 -10.28
C ALA A 117 -13.22 -1.74 -11.42
N VAL A 118 -12.18 -1.12 -11.98
CA VAL A 118 -12.33 -0.11 -13.04
C VAL A 118 -12.24 -0.78 -14.40
N TRP A 119 -13.34 -1.37 -14.85
CA TRP A 119 -13.44 -2.13 -16.11
C TRP A 119 -13.70 -1.24 -17.32
N GLY A 120 -12.87 -0.22 -17.50
CA GLY A 120 -12.96 0.67 -18.64
C GLY A 120 -11.81 1.66 -18.68
N THR A 121 -11.85 2.55 -19.66
CA THR A 121 -10.89 3.65 -19.76
C THR A 121 -11.56 4.90 -20.30
N MET A 122 -11.07 6.07 -19.86
CA MET A 122 -11.52 7.36 -20.37
C MET A 122 -10.78 7.68 -21.67
N LYS A 123 -11.50 7.76 -22.78
CA LYS A 123 -10.97 8.30 -24.04
C LYS A 123 -10.94 9.82 -23.95
N ARG A 124 -9.82 10.38 -23.47
CA ARG A 124 -9.65 11.83 -23.22
C ARG A 124 -10.00 12.69 -24.43
N GLU A 125 -9.62 12.26 -25.64
CA GLU A 125 -9.92 12.93 -26.92
C GLU A 125 -11.44 13.10 -27.15
N LYS A 126 -12.21 12.07 -26.80
CA LYS A 126 -13.66 12.01 -27.00
C LYS A 126 -14.45 12.42 -25.74
N LYS A 127 -13.75 12.66 -24.63
CA LYS A 127 -14.33 12.86 -23.29
C LYS A 127 -15.38 11.78 -22.95
N GLN A 128 -15.13 10.54 -23.33
CA GLN A 128 -16.07 9.43 -23.21
C GLN A 128 -15.46 8.25 -22.46
N TRP A 129 -16.23 7.67 -21.54
CA TRP A 129 -15.88 6.41 -20.91
C TRP A 129 -16.19 5.24 -21.85
N GLU A 130 -15.21 4.39 -22.12
CA GLU A 130 -15.39 3.14 -22.84
C GLU A 130 -15.26 1.97 -21.87
N SER A 131 -16.32 1.16 -21.76
CA SER A 131 -16.28 -0.10 -21.01
C SER A 131 -15.32 -1.07 -21.68
N ALA A 132 -14.58 -1.80 -20.88
CA ALA A 132 -13.69 -2.86 -21.32
C ALA A 132 -14.16 -4.19 -20.73
N ASP A 133 -13.96 -5.27 -21.49
CA ASP A 133 -14.15 -6.62 -21.01
C ASP A 133 -12.82 -7.12 -20.42
N PRO A 134 -12.71 -7.23 -19.08
CA PRO A 134 -11.48 -7.66 -18.42
C PRO A 134 -11.14 -9.13 -18.69
N TRP A 135 -12.13 -9.96 -19.03
CA TRP A 135 -11.92 -11.40 -19.26
C TRP A 135 -11.28 -11.66 -20.61
N ASN A 136 -11.76 -10.99 -21.67
CA ASN A 136 -11.29 -11.22 -23.04
C ASN A 136 -10.27 -10.18 -23.54
N ARG A 137 -10.34 -8.94 -23.05
CA ARG A 137 -9.54 -7.81 -23.57
C ARG A 137 -8.99 -6.91 -22.45
N PRO A 138 -8.27 -7.47 -21.45
CA PRO A 138 -7.76 -6.70 -20.32
C PRO A 138 -6.91 -5.50 -20.76
N GLN A 139 -6.12 -5.62 -21.81
CA GLN A 139 -5.30 -4.53 -22.36
C GLN A 139 -6.07 -3.26 -22.76
N ARG A 140 -7.41 -3.33 -22.92
CA ARG A 140 -8.26 -2.18 -23.27
C ARG A 140 -8.74 -1.36 -22.08
N ALA A 141 -8.54 -1.83 -20.85
CA ALA A 141 -8.82 -1.05 -19.65
C ALA A 141 -7.55 -0.61 -18.93
N ASN A 142 -7.74 0.07 -17.81
CA ASN A 142 -6.64 0.47 -16.92
C ASN A 142 -6.05 -0.77 -16.24
N ARG A 143 -4.88 -1.22 -16.74
CA ARG A 143 -4.24 -2.50 -16.39
C ARG A 143 -3.95 -2.69 -14.90
N ASN A 144 -3.81 -1.60 -14.14
CA ASN A 144 -3.57 -1.59 -12.70
C ASN A 144 -4.86 -1.59 -11.86
N CYS A 145 -6.03 -1.80 -12.48
CA CYS A 145 -7.34 -1.78 -11.81
C CYS A 145 -8.18 -3.06 -12.02
N PHE A 146 -7.59 -4.12 -12.56
CA PHE A 146 -8.22 -5.45 -12.59
C PHE A 146 -7.89 -6.25 -11.34
N VAL A 147 -8.24 -5.68 -10.19
CA VAL A 147 -8.07 -6.37 -8.91
C VAL A 147 -9.22 -7.34 -8.68
N LEU A 148 -10.40 -6.94 -9.13
CA LEU A 148 -11.63 -7.71 -9.10
C LEU A 148 -12.16 -7.86 -10.53
N TYR A 149 -12.61 -9.06 -10.89
CA TYR A 149 -13.22 -9.36 -12.18
C TYR A 149 -14.75 -9.47 -12.05
N PRO A 150 -15.53 -9.13 -13.09
CA PRO A 150 -16.98 -9.29 -13.07
C PRO A 150 -17.38 -10.76 -12.93
N GLY A 151 -18.30 -11.03 -11.99
CA GLY A 151 -19.01 -12.31 -11.93
C GLY A 151 -20.13 -12.40 -12.96
N ASN A 152 -20.77 -13.56 -13.00
CA ASN A 152 -21.93 -13.88 -13.84
C ASN A 152 -21.69 -13.54 -15.32
N THR A 153 -20.55 -14.01 -15.82
CA THR A 153 -20.15 -13.88 -17.23
C THR A 153 -19.99 -15.26 -17.84
N GLU A 154 -19.80 -15.33 -19.16
CA GLU A 154 -19.43 -16.59 -19.82
C GLU A 154 -18.13 -17.21 -19.26
N HIS A 155 -17.26 -16.39 -18.65
CA HIS A 155 -15.97 -16.80 -18.06
C HIS A 155 -16.05 -17.06 -16.55
N SER A 156 -17.14 -16.70 -15.88
CA SER A 156 -17.30 -16.89 -14.44
C SER A 156 -18.75 -17.17 -14.04
N ARG A 157 -18.95 -18.32 -13.41
CA ARG A 157 -20.24 -18.73 -12.81
C ARG A 157 -20.50 -18.11 -11.43
N SER A 158 -19.55 -17.34 -10.89
CA SER A 158 -19.74 -16.67 -9.60
C SER A 158 -20.76 -15.55 -9.73
N GLU A 159 -21.78 -15.51 -8.88
CA GLU A 159 -22.72 -14.38 -8.81
C GLU A 159 -22.08 -13.11 -8.21
N LYS A 160 -20.88 -13.23 -7.63
CA LYS A 160 -20.09 -12.14 -7.05
C LYS A 160 -18.89 -11.80 -7.92
N VAL A 161 -18.28 -10.65 -7.69
CA VAL A 161 -16.96 -10.33 -8.24
C VAL A 161 -15.94 -11.43 -7.89
N VAL A 162 -15.03 -11.70 -8.82
CA VAL A 162 -14.00 -12.73 -8.69
C VAL A 162 -12.68 -12.07 -8.32
N PRO A 163 -11.99 -12.48 -7.24
CA PRO A 163 -10.68 -11.95 -6.91
C PRO A 163 -9.64 -12.36 -7.95
N SER A 164 -8.71 -11.45 -8.26
CA SER A 164 -7.54 -11.79 -9.08
C SER A 164 -6.46 -12.46 -8.26
N LEU A 165 -5.54 -13.17 -8.94
CA LEU A 165 -4.31 -13.66 -8.30
C LEU A 165 -3.50 -12.49 -7.70
N SER A 166 -3.50 -11.33 -8.35
CA SER A 166 -2.83 -10.12 -7.85
C SER A 166 -3.42 -9.65 -6.53
N LEU A 167 -4.75 -9.76 -6.33
CA LEU A 167 -5.37 -9.41 -5.05
C LEU A 167 -4.92 -10.37 -3.94
N GLU A 168 -4.91 -11.68 -4.20
CA GLU A 168 -4.50 -12.66 -3.20
C GLU A 168 -3.02 -12.48 -2.81
N LEU A 169 -2.13 -12.30 -3.80
CA LEU A 169 -0.71 -12.05 -3.54
C LEU A 169 -0.47 -10.71 -2.83
N THR A 170 -1.24 -9.68 -3.18
CA THR A 170 -1.19 -8.39 -2.49
C THR A 170 -1.67 -8.51 -1.04
N ARG A 171 -2.72 -9.31 -0.77
CA ARG A 171 -3.18 -9.61 0.59
C ARG A 171 -2.08 -10.31 1.39
N ASP A 172 -1.44 -11.32 0.81
CA ASP A 172 -0.28 -11.98 1.45
C ASP A 172 0.83 -10.97 1.78
N GLY A 173 1.08 -9.99 0.90
CA GLY A 173 2.05 -8.92 1.15
C GLY A 173 1.67 -8.02 2.33
N ILE A 174 0.39 -7.65 2.44
CA ILE A 174 -0.13 -6.87 3.58
C ILE A 174 0.01 -7.67 4.88
N GLU A 175 -0.27 -8.97 4.86
CA GLU A 175 -0.07 -9.85 6.00
C GLU A 175 1.43 -9.97 6.36
N ASP A 176 2.33 -10.08 5.38
CA ASP A 176 3.77 -10.05 5.63
C ASP A 176 4.21 -8.76 6.35
N TYR A 177 3.65 -7.61 5.96
CA TYR A 177 3.88 -6.33 6.64
C TYR A 177 3.46 -6.38 8.11
N GLU A 178 2.25 -6.87 8.37
CA GLU A 178 1.70 -6.96 9.72
C GLU A 178 2.54 -7.90 10.60
N TYR A 179 2.89 -9.08 10.09
CA TYR A 179 3.67 -10.07 10.81
C TYR A 179 5.07 -9.56 11.18
N VAL A 180 5.76 -8.89 10.25
CA VAL A 180 7.08 -8.29 10.52
C VAL A 180 6.97 -7.19 11.58
N THR A 181 5.94 -6.34 11.51
CA THR A 181 5.71 -5.27 12.49
C THR A 181 5.41 -5.83 13.88
N MET A 182 4.57 -6.87 13.96
CA MET A 182 4.28 -7.57 15.21
C MET A 182 5.53 -8.26 15.78
N LEU A 183 6.37 -8.85 14.92
CA LEU A 183 7.61 -9.50 15.33
C LEU A 183 8.60 -8.50 15.93
N GLU A 184 8.73 -7.31 15.33
CA GLU A 184 9.54 -6.22 15.87
C GLU A 184 9.05 -5.78 17.25
N ALA A 185 7.75 -5.56 17.41
CA ALA A 185 7.16 -5.23 18.70
C ALA A 185 7.38 -6.33 19.75
N LYS A 186 7.26 -7.60 19.36
CA LYS A 186 7.49 -8.75 20.23
C LYS A 186 8.95 -8.89 20.64
N ALA A 187 9.89 -8.68 19.71
CA ALA A 187 11.32 -8.69 19.99
C ALA A 187 11.73 -7.60 21.00
N ASN A 188 11.14 -6.40 20.90
CA ASN A 188 11.36 -5.32 21.86
C ASN A 188 10.80 -5.67 23.23
N ARG A 189 9.59 -6.24 23.30
CA ARG A 189 8.98 -6.70 24.55
C ARG A 189 9.82 -7.78 25.25
N PHE A 190 10.31 -8.78 24.51
CA PHE A 190 11.19 -9.80 25.09
C PHE A 190 12.48 -9.19 25.65
N HIS A 191 13.05 -8.21 24.96
CA HIS A 191 14.22 -7.50 25.45
C HIS A 191 13.95 -6.74 26.75
N GLU A 192 12.85 -5.98 26.80
CA GLU A 192 12.42 -5.22 27.99
C GLU A 192 12.12 -6.12 29.20
N GLN A 193 11.63 -7.34 28.95
CA GLN A 193 11.33 -8.34 29.99
C GLN A 193 12.55 -9.19 30.40
N GLY A 194 13.71 -9.00 29.76
CA GLY A 194 14.92 -9.77 30.06
C GLY A 194 14.96 -11.18 29.46
N HIS A 195 14.05 -11.51 28.54
CA HIS A 195 14.02 -12.79 27.81
C HIS A 195 15.02 -12.77 26.65
N ALA A 196 16.32 -12.81 26.97
CA ALA A 196 17.39 -12.59 26.00
C ALA A 196 17.40 -13.62 24.84
N ALA A 197 17.11 -14.89 25.12
CA ALA A 197 17.08 -15.94 24.11
C ALA A 197 15.95 -15.71 23.08
N ASP A 198 14.74 -15.39 23.55
CA ASP A 198 13.58 -15.15 22.69
C ASP A 198 13.72 -13.85 21.90
N ALA A 199 14.27 -12.80 22.52
CA ALA A 199 14.61 -11.57 21.83
C ALA A 199 15.61 -11.84 20.69
N GLN A 200 16.61 -12.70 20.91
CA GLN A 200 17.59 -13.06 19.89
C GLN A 200 16.96 -13.90 18.76
N LYS A 201 16.09 -14.86 19.08
CA LYS A 201 15.33 -15.65 18.10
C LYS A 201 14.50 -14.73 17.18
N ALA A 202 13.72 -13.83 17.77
CA ALA A 202 12.90 -12.88 17.03
C ALA A 202 13.75 -11.91 16.17
N ARG A 203 14.85 -11.38 16.71
CA ARG A 203 15.78 -10.51 15.97
C ARG A 203 16.43 -11.22 14.79
N SER A 204 16.85 -12.47 14.96
CA SER A 204 17.42 -13.26 13.86
C SER A 204 16.43 -13.44 12.70
N LEU A 205 15.15 -13.57 13.02
CA LEU A 205 14.10 -13.70 12.01
C LEU A 205 13.80 -12.36 11.32
N LEU A 206 13.82 -11.25 12.06
CA LEU A 206 13.74 -9.90 11.49
C LEU A 206 14.87 -9.64 10.49
N GLU A 207 16.11 -10.06 10.77
CA GLU A 207 17.22 -9.89 9.82
C GLU A 207 16.97 -10.67 8.51
N ARG A 208 16.34 -11.85 8.59
CA ARG A 208 15.94 -12.61 7.39
C ARG A 208 14.84 -11.90 6.62
N CYS A 209 13.85 -11.32 7.29
CA CYS A 209 12.83 -10.48 6.66
C CYS A 209 13.45 -9.27 5.95
N ARG A 210 14.45 -8.62 6.56
CA ARG A 210 15.16 -7.48 5.97
C ARG A 210 15.90 -7.81 4.68
N ALA A 211 16.35 -9.05 4.51
CA ALA A 211 16.96 -9.49 3.25
C ALA A 211 16.01 -9.38 2.04
N PHE A 212 14.70 -9.34 2.28
CA PHE A 212 13.68 -9.17 1.25
C PHE A 212 13.29 -7.71 1.02
N TYR A 213 13.67 -6.76 1.88
CA TYR A 213 13.31 -5.34 1.72
C TYR A 213 13.73 -4.80 0.35
N VAL A 214 14.88 -5.24 -0.16
CA VAL A 214 15.23 -5.12 -1.57
C VAL A 214 15.20 -6.51 -2.17
N ALA A 215 14.11 -6.88 -2.85
CA ALA A 215 14.05 -8.17 -3.53
C ALA A 215 15.29 -8.36 -4.45
N PRO A 216 16.14 -9.38 -4.19
CA PRO A 216 17.28 -9.66 -5.05
C PRO A 216 16.84 -9.82 -6.50
N LYS A 217 17.64 -9.34 -7.47
CA LYS A 217 17.26 -9.41 -8.90
C LYS A 217 16.87 -10.83 -9.35
N GLY A 218 17.56 -11.86 -8.84
CA GLY A 218 17.25 -13.26 -9.14
C GLY A 218 15.94 -13.77 -8.50
N LEU A 219 15.53 -13.16 -7.38
CA LEU A 219 14.29 -13.51 -6.67
C LEU A 219 13.05 -13.10 -7.48
N ARG A 220 13.10 -11.94 -8.15
CA ARG A 220 11.97 -11.45 -8.96
C ARG A 220 11.69 -12.31 -10.19
N THR A 221 12.68 -13.11 -10.61
CA THR A 221 12.58 -14.03 -11.75
C THR A 221 12.33 -15.48 -11.33
N ASP A 222 12.38 -15.79 -10.04
CA ASP A 222 12.15 -17.14 -9.51
C ASP A 222 10.70 -17.29 -9.02
N PHE A 223 9.92 -18.13 -9.69
CA PHE A 223 8.54 -18.39 -9.30
C PHE A 223 8.41 -19.03 -7.91
N ARG A 224 9.46 -19.70 -7.41
CA ARG A 224 9.50 -20.28 -6.05
C ARG A 224 9.73 -19.25 -4.96
N ALA A 225 10.03 -18.00 -5.32
CA ALA A 225 10.19 -16.92 -4.35
C ALA A 225 8.94 -16.70 -3.49
N VAL A 226 7.75 -16.90 -4.06
CA VAL A 226 6.49 -16.78 -3.33
C VAL A 226 6.39 -17.85 -2.22
N ASP A 227 6.83 -19.08 -2.49
CA ASP A 227 6.85 -20.16 -1.49
C ASP A 227 7.83 -19.85 -0.36
N ALA A 228 9.00 -19.28 -0.69
CA ALA A 228 10.00 -18.87 0.30
C ALA A 228 9.46 -17.79 1.25
N LEU A 229 8.70 -16.81 0.72
CA LEU A 229 8.05 -15.80 1.55
C LEU A 229 6.94 -16.41 2.41
N SER A 230 6.16 -17.36 1.89
CA SER A 230 5.14 -18.08 2.68
C SER A 230 5.76 -18.88 3.83
N ALA A 231 6.87 -19.58 3.58
CA ALA A 231 7.60 -20.30 4.62
C ALA A 231 8.15 -19.33 5.69
N LEU A 232 8.72 -18.19 5.27
CA LEU A 232 9.22 -17.19 6.19
C LEU A 232 8.09 -16.62 7.07
N ARG A 233 6.93 -16.28 6.51
CA ARG A 233 5.75 -15.84 7.27
C ARG A 233 5.30 -16.88 8.29
N ALA A 234 5.31 -18.16 7.95
CA ALA A 234 4.96 -19.24 8.88
C ALA A 234 5.94 -19.35 10.05
N GLU A 235 7.24 -19.15 9.82
CA GLU A 235 8.23 -19.08 10.89
C GLU A 235 7.99 -17.86 11.81
N VAL A 236 7.60 -16.71 11.24
CA VAL A 236 7.23 -15.52 12.02
C VAL A 236 5.99 -15.81 12.85
N ALA A 237 4.97 -16.46 12.28
CA ALA A 237 3.75 -16.87 12.96
C ALA A 237 4.05 -17.67 14.23
N ALA A 238 4.90 -18.70 14.10
CA ALA A 238 5.27 -19.55 15.22
C ALA A 238 5.91 -18.74 16.37
N VAL A 239 6.79 -17.79 16.06
CA VAL A 239 7.37 -16.90 17.08
C VAL A 239 6.32 -15.97 17.69
N LEU A 240 5.29 -15.56 16.94
CA LEU A 240 4.21 -14.69 17.43
C LEU A 240 3.20 -15.42 18.32
N GLU A 241 3.03 -16.72 18.16
CA GLU A 241 2.15 -17.56 18.97
C GLU A 241 2.75 -17.96 20.33
N ASP A 242 4.07 -18.05 20.44
CA ASP A 242 4.83 -18.42 21.68
C ASP A 242 4.67 -17.42 22.85
#